data_AF-A0A944KSD8-F1
#
_entry.id   AF-A0A944KSD8-F1
#
_cell.length_a   1.000
_cell.length_b   1.000
_cell.length_c   1.000
_cell.angle_alpha   90.00
_cell.angle_beta   90.00
_cell.angle_gamma   90.00
#
_symmetry.space_group_name_H-M   'P 1'
#
loop_
_entity.id
_entity.type
_entity.pdbx_description
1 polymer ?
#
loop_
_entity_poly.entity_id
_entity_poly.type
_entity_poly.pdbx_seq_one_letter_code
_entity_poly.pdbx_strand_id
1 'polypeptide(L)' 'MKNTTAPNTAAIELFQSEDGKRWRLAGTDSNGGRLFVPEQVDPAKCARWVWAKEAELAVAVGALSPIGRAA' A
#
# COMPACT_ATOMS: atom_id res chain seq x y z
N MET A 1 12.16 -31.76 5.36
CA MET A 1 10.98 -31.01 5.84
C MET A 1 10.90 -29.73 5.03
N LYS A 2 9.90 -29.59 4.15
CA LYS A 2 9.71 -28.37 3.34
C LYS A 2 8.79 -27.47 4.15
N ASN A 3 9.36 -26.51 4.88
CA ASN A 3 8.58 -25.52 5.62
C ASN A 3 8.04 -24.51 4.61
N THR A 4 6.92 -24.84 3.97
CA THR A 4 6.16 -23.90 3.16
C THR A 4 5.55 -22.88 4.09
N THR A 5 6.19 -21.72 4.24
CA THR A 5 5.62 -20.54 4.88
C THR A 5 4.29 -20.26 4.21
N ALA A 6 3.18 -20.41 4.94
CA ALA A 6 1.87 -19.94 4.48
C ALA A 6 2.03 -18.48 4.00
N PRO A 7 1.37 -18.05 2.90
CA PRO A 7 1.38 -16.64 2.56
C PRO A 7 0.83 -15.92 3.79
N ASN A 8 1.69 -15.15 4.44
CA ASN A 8 1.26 -14.24 5.48
C ASN A 8 0.30 -13.30 4.76
N THR A 9 -1.01 -13.57 4.88
CA THR A 9 -2.06 -12.64 4.51
C THR A 9 -1.92 -11.46 5.46
N ALA A 10 -0.86 -10.67 5.28
CA ALA A 10 -0.66 -9.42 5.96
C ALA A 10 -1.90 -8.61 5.63
N ALA A 11 -2.71 -8.36 6.66
CA ALA A 11 -3.96 -7.65 6.53
C ALA A 11 -3.72 -6.39 5.68
N ILE A 12 -4.46 -6.24 4.59
CA ILE A 12 -4.19 -5.17 3.62
C ILE A 12 -4.55 -3.85 4.30
N GLU A 13 -3.56 -3.04 4.66
CA GLU A 13 -3.78 -1.75 5.29
C GLU A 13 -4.29 -0.74 4.24
N LEU A 14 -5.42 -0.10 4.56
CA LEU A 14 -6.09 0.88 3.70
C LEU A 14 -5.97 2.29 4.25
N PHE A 15 -5.80 3.23 3.33
CA PHE A 15 -5.62 4.64 3.57
C PHE A 15 -6.54 5.44 2.65
N GLN A 16 -6.98 6.61 3.11
CA GLN A 16 -7.75 7.56 2.32
C GLN A 16 -7.00 8.88 2.23
N SER A 17 -6.93 9.44 1.03
CA SER A 17 -6.43 10.79 0.79
C SER A 17 -7.51 11.84 1.01
N GLU A 18 -7.12 13.11 1.13
CA GLU A 18 -8.05 14.24 1.32
C GLU A 18 -9.08 14.37 0.20
N ASP A 19 -8.73 13.99 -1.03
CA ASP A 19 -9.63 13.95 -2.18
C ASP A 19 -10.65 12.77 -2.13
N GLY A 20 -10.61 11.97 -1.06
CA GLY A 20 -11.50 10.84 -0.83
C GLY A 20 -11.06 9.54 -1.50
N LYS A 21 -10.00 9.52 -2.31
CA LYS A 21 -9.49 8.30 -2.95
C LYS A 21 -8.85 7.36 -1.94
N ARG A 22 -8.89 6.07 -2.26
CA ARG A 22 -8.41 4.99 -1.39
C ARG A 22 -7.15 4.33 -1.93
N TRP A 23 -6.25 4.04 -1.01
CA TRP A 23 -4.90 3.56 -1.26
C TRP A 23 -4.60 2.37 -0.36
N ARG A 24 -3.87 1.41 -0.90
CA ARG A 24 -3.37 0.23 -0.19
C ARG A 24 -1.89 0.40 0.09
N LEU A 25 -1.46 0.01 1.28
CA LEU A 25 -0.04 -0.14 1.57
C LEU A 25 0.50 -1.36 0.82
N ALA A 26 1.33 -1.11 -0.20
CA ALA A 26 1.95 -2.14 -1.02
C ALA A 26 3.22 -2.71 -0.37
N GLY A 27 3.91 -1.91 0.45
CA GLY A 27 5.08 -2.31 1.22
C GLY A 27 5.96 -1.12 1.60
N THR A 28 7.25 -1.38 1.82
CA THR A 28 8.25 -0.36 2.12
C THR A 28 9.37 -0.32 1.09
N ASP A 29 10.02 0.84 0.94
CA ASP A 29 11.28 0.98 0.19
C ASP A 29 12.50 0.64 1.05
N SER A 30 13.70 0.68 0.44
CA SER A 30 14.96 0.36 1.10
C SER A 30 15.32 1.28 2.27
N ASN A 31 14.67 2.44 2.37
CA ASN A 31 14.86 3.40 3.46
C ASN A 31 13.75 3.29 4.53
N GLY A 32 12.85 2.31 4.40
CA GLY A 32 11.69 2.14 5.28
C GLY A 32 10.52 3.07 4.93
N GLY A 33 10.57 3.79 3.81
CA GLY A 33 9.48 4.64 3.35
C GLY A 33 8.28 3.82 2.89
N ARG A 34 7.07 4.24 3.25
CA ARG A 34 5.83 3.54 2.86
C ARG A 34 5.52 3.76 1.38
N LEU A 35 5.08 2.68 0.74
CA LEU A 35 4.71 2.65 -0.67
C LEU A 35 3.26 2.22 -0.84
N PHE A 36 2.56 2.94 -1.70
CA PHE A 36 1.12 2.82 -1.87
C PHE A 36 0.75 2.52 -3.31
N VAL A 37 -0.37 1.81 -3.48
CA VAL A 37 -1.04 1.61 -4.76
C VAL A 37 -2.52 1.95 -4.62
N PRO A 38 -3.23 2.30 -5.69
CA PRO A 38 -4.68 2.47 -5.63
C PRO A 38 -5.37 1.20 -5.10
N GLU A 39 -6.49 1.33 -4.38
CA GLU A 39 -7.21 0.18 -3.78
C GLU A 39 -7.52 -0.95 -4.77
N GLN A 40 -7.83 -0.59 -6.02
CA GLN A 40 -8.18 -1.54 -7.09
C GLN A 40 -6.97 -2.32 -7.63
N VAL A 41 -5.75 -1.90 -7.28
CA VAL A 41 -4.51 -2.53 -7.74
C VAL A 41 -4.05 -3.55 -6.70
N ASP A 42 -3.76 -4.76 -7.17
CA ASP A 42 -3.13 -5.80 -6.36
C ASP A 42 -1.60 -5.61 -6.40
N PRO A 43 -0.96 -5.22 -5.27
CA PRO A 43 0.47 -5.00 -5.23
C PRO A 43 1.27 -6.27 -5.53
N ALA A 44 0.73 -7.47 -5.31
CA ALA A 44 1.40 -8.73 -5.64
C ALA A 44 1.43 -9.03 -7.15
N LYS A 45 0.57 -8.34 -7.93
CA LYS A 45 0.42 -8.56 -9.37
C LYS A 45 0.86 -7.36 -10.21
N CYS A 46 1.19 -6.24 -9.60
CA CYS A 46 1.63 -5.05 -10.32
C CYS A 46 3.14 -4.80 -10.17
N ALA A 47 3.72 -4.17 -11.19
CA ALA A 47 5.13 -3.85 -11.19
C ALA A 47 5.47 -2.76 -10.15
N ARG A 48 6.67 -2.85 -9.57
CA ARG A 48 7.12 -1.97 -8.49
C ARG A 48 7.13 -0.47 -8.85
N TRP A 49 7.28 -0.11 -10.12
CA TRP A 49 7.25 1.27 -10.58
C TRP A 49 5.86 1.93 -10.45
N VAL A 50 4.79 1.14 -10.26
CA VAL A 50 3.44 1.64 -9.99
C VAL A 50 3.29 2.11 -8.54
N TRP A 51 4.20 1.72 -7.64
CA TRP A 51 4.05 1.95 -6.21
C TRP A 51 4.54 3.36 -5.87
N ALA A 52 3.64 4.21 -5.42
CA ALA A 52 3.92 5.59 -5.10
C ALA A 52 4.47 5.72 -3.68
N LYS A 53 5.53 6.52 -3.51
CA LYS A 53 6.02 6.92 -2.18
C LYS A 53 5.00 7.78 -1.47
N GLU A 54 4.87 7.60 -0.16
CA GLU A 54 3.95 8.39 0.66
C GLU A 54 4.09 9.89 0.44
N ALA A 55 5.32 10.40 0.48
CA ALA A 55 5.59 11.83 0.36
C ALA A 55 5.14 12.38 -1.00
N GLU A 56 5.47 11.67 -2.09
CA GLU A 56 5.07 12.03 -3.45
C GLU A 56 3.55 11.94 -3.62
N LEU A 57 2.94 10.90 -3.04
CA LEU A 57 1.51 10.69 -3.10
C LEU A 57 0.76 11.79 -2.32
N ALA A 58 1.25 12.16 -1.14
CA ALA A 58 0.65 13.21 -0.32
C ALA A 58 0.68 14.59 -1.00
N VAL A 59 1.73 14.89 -1.78
CA VAL A 59 1.79 16.11 -2.62
C VAL A 59 0.71 16.10 -3.70
N ALA A 60 0.40 14.92 -4.27
CA ALA A 60 -0.54 14.81 -5.39
C ALA A 60 -2.02 14.74 -4.96
N VAL A 61 -2.34 14.09 -3.84
CA VAL A 61 -3.73 13.82 -3.42
C VAL A 61 -4.08 14.31 -2.01
N GLY A 62 -3.13 14.94 -1.32
CA GLY A 62 -3.27 15.35 0.09
C GLY A 62 -2.88 14.24 1.06
N ALA A 63 -2.93 14.55 2.36
CA ALA A 63 -2.45 13.65 3.40
C ALA A 63 -3.21 12.30 3.39
N LEU A 64 -2.48 11.21 3.64
CA LEU A 64 -3.05 9.86 3.72
C LEU A 64 -3.41 9.53 5.18
N SER A 65 -4.70 9.32 5.42
CA SER A 65 -5.23 8.91 6.72
C SER A 65 -5.54 7.42 6.73
N PRO A 66 -5.13 6.65 7.75
CA PRO A 66 -5.48 5.23 7.85
C PRO A 66 -6.99 5.08 8.06
N ILE A 67 -7.63 4.22 7.26
CA ILE A 67 -9.08 3.95 7.34
C ILE A 67 -9.40 2.52 7.79
N GLY A 68 -8.37 1.71 8.05
CA GLY A 68 -8.50 0.37 8.63
C GLY A 68 -7.77 -0.71 7.83
N ARG A 69 -8.14 -1.97 8.10
CA ARG A 69 -7.64 -3.15 7.38
C ARG A 69 -8.75 -3.66 6.47
N ALA A 70 -8.44 -3.93 5.20
CA ALA A 70 -9.36 -4.67 4.35
C ALA A 70 -9.52 -6.08 4.95
N ALA A 71 -10.78 -6.49 5.15
CA ALA A 71 -11.15 -7.81 5.65
C ALA A 71 -10.85 -8.92 4.63
#